data_AF-A3WFB8-F1
#
_entry.id   AF-A3WFB8-F1
#
_cell.length_a   1.000
_cell.length_b   1.000
_cell.length_c   1.000
_cell.angle_alpha   90.00
_cell.angle_beta   90.00
_cell.angle_gamma   90.00
#
_symmetry.space_group_name_H-M   'P 1'
#
loop_
_entity.id
_entity.type
_entity.pdbx_description
1 polymer ?
#
loop_
_entity_poly.entity_id
_entity_poly.type
_entity_poly.pdbx_seq_one_letter_code
_entity_poly.pdbx_strand_id
1 'polypeptide(L)'
;MLLRDCLEAYDLRFATTDPAVAKQHGIEAVETLPDCNQNKPVQSVLCAFKALWVVLKHRPDVILSTGAAPGYFCLLAGRLTGARTLWIDSVANAEQLSMCGKLSKRTAHECITQWKHLADGDSVKYRGAVL
;
A
#
# COMPACT_ATOMS: atom_id res chain seq x y z
N MET A 1 0.90 -7.34 17.10
CA MET A 1 0.78 -7.35 15.63
C MET A 1 2.18 -7.20 15.10
N LEU A 2 2.73 -8.22 14.43
CA LEU A 2 4.16 -8.28 14.07
C LEU A 2 4.64 -7.04 13.29
N LEU A 3 3.78 -6.47 12.46
CA LEU A 3 4.13 -5.28 11.67
C LEU A 3 4.20 -4.00 12.50
N ARG A 4 3.32 -3.80 13.50
CA ARG A 4 3.28 -2.57 14.30
C ARG A 4 4.61 -2.36 15.04
N ASP A 5 5.02 -3.38 15.78
CA ASP A 5 6.24 -3.31 16.61
C ASP A 5 7.49 -3.09 15.75
N CYS A 6 7.52 -3.64 14.53
CA CYS A 6 8.60 -3.41 13.56
C CYS A 6 8.61 -1.96 13.03
N LEU A 7 7.43 -1.40 12.78
CA LEU A 7 7.28 -0.06 12.24
C LEU A 7 7.63 1.05 13.25
N GLU A 8 7.63 0.77 14.56
CA GLU A 8 8.02 1.74 15.60
C GLU A 8 9.47 2.23 15.46
N ALA A 9 10.32 1.49 14.76
CA ALA A 9 11.70 1.89 14.49
C ALA A 9 11.84 2.97 13.39
N TYR A 10 10.74 3.40 12.76
CA TYR A 10 10.73 4.31 11.61
C TYR A 10 9.97 5.61 11.92
N ASP A 11 10.28 6.70 11.20
CA ASP A 11 9.40 7.87 11.13
C ASP A 11 8.17 7.54 10.28
N LEU A 12 7.06 7.22 10.94
CA LEU A 12 5.85 6.74 10.29
C LEU A 12 4.96 7.87 9.80
N ARG A 13 4.53 7.76 8.54
CA ARG A 13 3.49 8.59 7.95
C ARG A 13 2.42 7.70 7.35
N PHE A 14 1.16 8.01 7.63
CA PHE A 14 0.02 7.27 7.12
C PHE A 14 -0.65 8.04 5.98
N ALA A 15 -1.04 7.30 4.94
CA ALA A 15 -1.92 7.80 3.89
C ALA A 15 -3.15 6.90 3.81
N THR A 16 -4.34 7.48 3.79
CA THR A 16 -5.61 6.74 3.86
C THR A 16 -6.69 7.42 3.03
N THR A 17 -7.67 6.64 2.58
CA THR A 17 -8.91 7.18 2.00
C THR A 17 -9.91 7.61 3.07
N ASP A 18 -9.78 7.09 4.29
CA ASP A 18 -10.66 7.37 5.42
C ASP A 18 -9.85 7.91 6.63
N PRO A 19 -9.80 9.23 6.80
CA PRO A 19 -9.15 9.86 7.96
C PRO A 19 -9.86 9.58 9.29
N ALA A 20 -11.15 9.23 9.28
CA ALA A 20 -11.89 8.94 10.52
C ALA A 20 -11.37 7.65 11.15
N VAL A 21 -11.08 6.62 10.34
CA VAL A 21 -10.45 5.37 10.81
C VAL A 21 -9.09 5.64 11.44
N ALA A 22 -8.26 6.48 10.80
CA ALA A 22 -6.96 6.85 11.35
C ALA A 22 -7.10 7.53 12.73
N LYS A 23 -8.03 8.47 12.85
CA LYS A 23 -8.32 9.18 14.09
C LYS A 23 -8.81 8.25 15.20
N GLN A 24 -9.65 7.26 14.88
CA GLN A 24 -10.11 6.25 15.85
C GLN A 24 -8.95 5.43 16.44
N HIS A 25 -7.86 5.27 15.68
CA HIS A 25 -6.65 4.58 16.11
C HIS A 25 -5.57 5.53 16.68
N GLY A 26 -5.92 6.78 16.99
CA GLY A 26 -5.00 7.77 17.59
C GLY A 26 -3.97 8.34 16.63
N ILE A 27 -4.17 8.20 15.31
CA ILE A 27 -3.27 8.73 14.29
C ILE A 27 -3.80 10.11 13.87
N GLU A 28 -3.19 11.18 14.39
CA GLU A 28 -3.66 12.55 14.16
C GLU A 28 -3.21 13.14 12.82
N ALA A 29 -2.01 12.80 12.35
CA ALA A 29 -1.43 13.32 11.12
C ALA A 29 -1.46 12.27 10.00
N VAL A 30 -2.43 12.40 9.09
CA VAL A 30 -2.55 11.53 7.90
C VAL A 30 -2.68 12.33 6.62
N GLU A 31 -2.14 11.79 5.54
CA GLU A 31 -2.38 12.29 4.19
C GLU A 31 -3.63 11.61 3.61
N THR A 32 -4.62 12.42 3.23
CA THR A 32 -5.85 11.89 2.63
C THR A 32 -5.67 11.67 1.13
N LEU A 33 -6.01 10.46 0.69
CA LEU A 33 -6.08 10.08 -0.72
C LEU A 33 -7.55 10.00 -1.16
N PRO A 34 -7.89 10.46 -2.38
CA PRO A 34 -9.23 10.25 -2.93
C PRO A 34 -9.53 8.75 -3.03
N ASP A 35 -10.74 8.34 -2.61
CA ASP A 35 -11.22 7.00 -2.91
C ASP A 35 -11.44 6.85 -4.42
N CYS A 36 -10.93 5.76 -4.98
CA CYS A 36 -11.01 5.48 -6.39
C CYS A 36 -10.96 3.99 -6.65
N ASN A 37 -11.59 3.56 -7.74
CA ASN A 37 -11.60 2.18 -8.18
C ASN A 37 -11.60 2.11 -9.71
N GLN A 38 -11.54 0.88 -10.23
CA GLN A 38 -11.47 0.60 -11.67
C GLN A 38 -12.65 1.18 -12.49
N ASN A 39 -13.79 1.46 -11.86
CA ASN A 39 -14.99 1.97 -12.54
C ASN A 39 -15.03 3.50 -12.62
N LYS A 40 -14.08 4.21 -12.00
CA LYS A 40 -14.09 5.68 -11.90
C LYS A 40 -12.74 6.28 -12.37
N PRO A 41 -12.47 6.30 -13.69
CA PRO A 41 -11.15 6.64 -14.23
C PRO A 41 -10.69 8.06 -13.87
N VAL A 42 -11.59 9.04 -13.87
CA VAL A 42 -11.25 10.43 -13.49
C VAL A 42 -10.77 10.49 -12.03
N GLN A 43 -11.46 9.80 -11.13
CA GLN A 43 -11.07 9.75 -9.71
C GLN A 43 -9.75 9.01 -9.52
N SER A 44 -9.51 7.95 -10.30
CA SER A 44 -8.23 7.22 -10.28
C SER A 44 -7.07 8.10 -10.73
N VAL A 45 -7.26 8.94 -11.77
CA VAL A 45 -6.24 9.89 -12.22
C VAL A 45 -5.95 10.95 -11.13
N LEU A 46 -6.99 11.53 -10.54
CA LEU A 46 -6.83 12.50 -9.43
C LEU A 46 -6.12 11.86 -8.23
N CYS A 47 -6.47 10.63 -7.88
CA CYS A 47 -5.83 9.87 -6.82
C CYS A 47 -4.36 9.61 -7.14
N ALA A 48 -4.03 9.22 -8.37
CA ALA A 48 -2.65 9.02 -8.80
C ALA A 48 -1.81 10.30 -8.70
N PHE A 49 -2.33 11.45 -9.13
CA PHE A 49 -1.65 12.73 -8.96
C PHE A 49 -1.46 13.11 -7.49
N LYS A 50 -2.48 12.91 -6.66
CA LYS A 50 -2.38 13.18 -5.22
C LYS A 50 -1.36 12.26 -4.54
N ALA A 51 -1.36 10.97 -4.88
CA ALA A 51 -0.39 10.00 -4.39
C ALA A 51 1.04 10.39 -4.77
N LEU A 52 1.27 10.77 -6.04
CA LEU A 52 2.57 11.27 -6.49
C LEU A 52 3.00 12.51 -5.72
N TRP A 53 2.10 13.48 -5.52
CA TRP A 53 2.40 14.69 -4.75
C TRP A 53 2.76 14.37 -3.29
N VAL A 54 2.03 13.46 -2.63
CA VAL A 54 2.32 13.01 -1.26
C VAL A 54 3.72 12.41 -1.18
N VAL A 55 4.06 11.52 -2.11
CA VAL A 55 5.39 10.88 -2.16
C VAL A 55 6.50 11.90 -2.43
N LEU A 56 6.31 12.84 -3.37
CA LEU A 56 7.29 13.88 -3.65
C LEU A 56 7.48 14.87 -2.51
N LYS A 57 6.40 15.18 -1.77
CA LYS A 57 6.42 16.08 -0.61
C LYS A 57 7.20 15.48 0.55
N HIS A 58 6.96 14.21 0.87
CA HIS A 58 7.55 13.58 2.06
C HIS A 58 8.85 12.83 1.77
N ARG A 59 9.11 12.48 0.50
CA ARG A 59 10.31 11.74 0.05
C ARG A 59 10.62 10.52 0.93
N PRO A 60 9.67 9.57 1.07
CA PRO A 60 9.87 8.42 1.94
C PRO A 60 10.98 7.51 1.42
N ASP A 61 11.75 6.92 2.33
CA ASP A 61 12.72 5.86 2.00
C ASP A 61 12.02 4.54 1.65
N VAL A 62 10.88 4.29 2.31
CA VAL A 62 10.09 3.06 2.17
C VAL A 62 8.60 3.38 2.08
N ILE A 63 7.89 2.72 1.18
CA ILE A 63 6.43 2.73 1.08
C ILE A 63 5.92 1.31 1.29
N LEU A 64 5.08 1.15 2.31
CA LEU A 64 4.31 -0.05 2.58
C LEU A 64 2.85 0.19 2.22
N SER A 65 2.24 -0.73 1.48
CA SER A 65 0.83 -0.63 1.11
C SER A 65 0.11 -1.96 1.26
N THR A 66 -1.05 -1.90 1.91
CA THR A 66 -2.09 -2.96 1.92
C THR A 66 -3.30 -2.60 1.05
N GLY A 67 -3.24 -1.42 0.40
CA GLY A 67 -4.39 -0.80 -0.23
C GLY A 67 -4.66 -1.28 -1.65
N ALA A 68 -5.88 -1.00 -2.12
CA ALA A 68 -6.30 -1.14 -3.50
C ALA A 68 -5.67 -0.03 -4.39
N ALA A 69 -6.46 0.62 -5.26
CA ALA A 69 -5.92 1.59 -6.22
C ALA A 69 -5.13 2.74 -5.58
N PRO A 70 -5.60 3.42 -4.50
CA PRO A 70 -4.84 4.51 -3.88
C PRO A 70 -3.46 4.06 -3.38
N GLY A 71 -3.41 2.92 -2.68
CA GLY A 71 -2.17 2.35 -2.18
C GLY A 71 -1.23 1.90 -3.29
N TYR A 72 -1.76 1.33 -4.37
CA TYR A 72 -0.97 0.99 -5.55
C TYR A 72 -0.34 2.23 -6.20
N PHE A 73 -1.07 3.34 -6.31
CA PHE A 73 -0.52 4.58 -6.85
C PHE A 73 0.63 5.15 -6.00
N CYS A 74 0.55 5.03 -4.67
CA CYS A 74 1.68 5.37 -3.80
C CYS A 74 2.90 4.49 -4.09
N LEU A 75 2.73 3.17 -4.27
CA LEU A 75 3.85 2.29 -4.63
C LEU A 75 4.46 2.68 -5.99
N LEU A 76 3.62 2.96 -6.99
CA LEU A 76 4.10 3.38 -8.31
C LEU A 76 4.89 4.69 -8.20
N ALA A 77 4.37 5.68 -7.48
CA ALA A 77 5.08 6.92 -7.22
C ALA A 77 6.40 6.71 -6.49
N GLY A 78 6.45 5.82 -5.49
CA GLY A 78 7.69 5.43 -4.80
C GLY A 78 8.72 4.84 -5.75
N ARG A 79 8.30 3.95 -6.65
CA ARG A 79 9.19 3.35 -7.67
C ARG A 79 9.80 4.39 -8.59
N LEU A 80 9.01 5.42 -8.98
CA LEU A 80 9.48 6.50 -9.84
C LEU A 80 10.43 7.47 -9.12
N THR A 81 10.36 7.55 -7.79
CA THR A 81 11.10 8.52 -6.97
C THR A 81 12.27 7.91 -6.20
N GLY A 82 12.46 6.59 -6.27
CA GLY A 82 13.58 5.87 -5.67
C GLY A 82 13.29 5.20 -4.32
N ALA A 83 12.06 5.33 -3.79
CA ALA A 83 11.66 4.67 -2.55
C ALA A 83 11.63 3.14 -2.71
N ARG A 84 12.02 2.40 -1.67
CA ARG A 84 11.75 0.96 -1.58
C ARG A 84 10.26 0.74 -1.39
N THR A 85 9.70 -0.30 -2.01
CA THR A 85 8.25 -0.50 -2.02
C THR A 85 7.89 -1.93 -1.67
N LEU A 86 6.98 -2.07 -0.71
CA LEU A 86 6.46 -3.34 -0.23
C LEU A 86 4.94 -3.32 -0.35
N TRP A 87 4.39 -4.30 -1.06
CA TRP A 87 2.97 -4.57 -1.04
C TRP A 87 2.68 -5.79 -0.16
N ILE A 88 1.70 -5.66 0.74
CA ILE A 88 1.25 -6.73 1.62
C ILE A 88 -0.22 -7.02 1.30
N ASP A 89 -0.51 -8.28 1.00
CA ASP A 89 -1.88 -8.71 0.73
C ASP A 89 -2.79 -8.48 1.93
N SER A 90 -3.94 -7.86 1.66
CA SER A 90 -4.94 -7.59 2.68
C SER A 90 -5.66 -8.87 3.06
N VAL A 91 -6.06 -8.97 4.33
CA VAL A 91 -6.82 -10.11 4.87
C VAL A 91 -8.16 -10.31 4.11
N ALA A 92 -8.68 -9.26 3.46
CA ALA A 92 -9.96 -9.29 2.75
C ALA A 92 -9.98 -10.17 1.49
N ASN A 93 -8.82 -10.61 0.95
CA ASN A 93 -8.75 -11.40 -0.27
C ASN A 93 -8.04 -12.74 -0.04
N ALA A 94 -8.76 -13.70 0.54
CA ALA A 94 -8.19 -15.02 0.88
C ALA A 94 -8.08 -15.99 -0.31
N GLU A 95 -8.86 -15.81 -1.37
CA GLU A 95 -8.95 -16.78 -2.49
C GLU A 95 -8.05 -16.44 -3.68
N GLN A 96 -7.79 -15.15 -3.91
CA GLN A 96 -6.95 -14.68 -5.01
C GLN A 96 -6.41 -13.29 -4.73
N LEU A 97 -5.25 -12.97 -5.30
CA LEU A 97 -4.73 -11.61 -5.26
C LEU A 97 -5.71 -10.63 -5.93
N SER A 98 -5.93 -9.48 -5.28
CA SER A 98 -6.66 -8.37 -5.89
C SER A 98 -6.01 -7.91 -7.19
N MET A 99 -6.72 -7.16 -8.03
CA MET A 99 -6.14 -6.60 -9.26
C MET A 99 -4.89 -5.75 -8.93
N CYS A 100 -4.96 -4.92 -7.89
CA CYS A 100 -3.81 -4.14 -7.42
C CYS A 100 -2.69 -5.02 -6.86
N GLY A 101 -3.00 -6.16 -6.24
CA GLY A 101 -2.01 -7.17 -5.86
C GLY A 101 -1.31 -7.79 -7.08
N LYS A 102 -2.07 -8.15 -8.12
CA LYS A 102 -1.52 -8.66 -9.39
C LYS A 102 -0.65 -7.63 -10.09
N LEU A 103 -0.99 -6.34 -10.02
CA LEU A 103 -0.14 -5.26 -10.53
C LEU A 103 1.12 -5.06 -9.64
N SER A 104 0.94 -5.07 -8.32
CA SER A 104 2.02 -4.89 -7.35
C SER A 104 3.07 -5.98 -7.45
N LYS A 105 2.69 -7.22 -7.79
CA LYS A 105 3.60 -8.31 -8.12
C LYS A 105 4.70 -7.90 -9.13
N ARG A 106 4.37 -7.04 -10.10
CA ARG A 106 5.31 -6.58 -11.14
C ARG A 106 5.98 -5.25 -10.81
N THR A 107 5.32 -4.42 -10.02
CA THR A 107 5.72 -3.03 -9.78
C THR A 107 6.48 -2.84 -8.48
N ALA A 108 6.06 -3.51 -7.40
CA ALA A 108 6.69 -3.40 -6.09
C ALA A 108 8.07 -4.09 -6.07
N HIS A 109 8.96 -3.65 -5.18
CA HIS A 109 10.22 -4.36 -4.97
C HIS A 109 9.97 -5.70 -4.27
N GLU A 110 9.04 -5.72 -3.34
CA GLU A 110 8.60 -6.91 -2.64
C GLU A 110 7.07 -6.97 -2.60
N CYS A 111 6.53 -8.15 -2.84
CA CYS A 111 5.11 -8.43 -2.78
C CYS A 111 4.92 -9.68 -1.93
N ILE A 112 4.20 -9.55 -0.81
CA ILE A 112 4.01 -10.64 0.14
C ILE A 112 2.53 -10.94 0.34
N THR A 113 2.21 -12.21 0.58
CA THR A 113 0.87 -12.68 0.90
C THR A 113 0.84 -13.42 2.22
N GLN A 114 -0.32 -13.36 2.87
CA GLN A 114 -0.62 -14.06 4.12
C GLN A 114 -1.22 -15.45 3.85
N TRP A 115 -1.41 -15.83 2.58
CA TRP A 115 -2.02 -17.09 2.17
C TRP A 115 -1.05 -17.93 1.36
N LYS A 116 -0.68 -19.12 1.88
CA LYS A 116 0.36 -19.97 1.28
C LYS A 116 0.08 -20.32 -0.19
N HIS A 117 -1.20 -20.55 -0.52
CA HIS A 117 -1.62 -20.95 -1.87
C HIS A 117 -1.61 -19.80 -2.89
N LEU A 118 -1.49 -18.53 -2.44
CA LEU A 118 -1.39 -17.36 -3.32
C LEU A 118 0.07 -16.99 -3.65
N ALA A 119 1.03 -17.57 -2.95
CA ALA A 119 2.43 -17.41 -3.30
C ALA A 119 2.75 -18.21 -4.56
N ASP A 120 3.55 -17.61 -5.44
CA ASP A 120 4.02 -18.24 -6.68
C ASP A 120 5.49 -18.68 -6.62
N GLY A 121 6.12 -18.49 -5.46
CA GLY A 121 7.50 -18.91 -5.21
C GLY A 121 8.57 -17.97 -5.78
N ASP A 122 8.17 -16.91 -6.47
CA ASP A 122 9.09 -15.98 -7.12
C ASP A 122 8.74 -14.54 -6.75
N SER A 123 7.69 -14.02 -7.35
CA SER A 123 7.35 -12.60 -7.29
C SER A 123 6.30 -12.29 -6.21
N VAL A 124 5.59 -13.30 -5.69
CA VAL A 124 4.72 -13.20 -4.51
C VAL A 124 5.17 -14.19 -3.45
N LYS A 125 5.64 -13.69 -2.31
CA LYS A 125 6.24 -14.49 -1.24
C LYS A 125 5.28 -14.67 -0.07
N TYR A 126 5.09 -15.91 0.38
CA TYR A 126 4.32 -16.18 1.60
C TYR A 126 5.11 -15.75 2.86
N ARG A 127 4.45 -15.03 3.77
CA ARG A 127 5.05 -14.57 5.05
C ARG A 127 4.18 -14.79 6.30
N GLY A 128 3.05 -15.47 6.16
CA GLY A 128 2.12 -15.71 7.29
C GLY A 128 1.31 -14.48 7.67
N ALA A 129 0.68 -14.51 8.86
CA ALA A 129 -0.18 -13.44 9.36
C ALA A 129 0.65 -12.28 9.93
N VAL A 130 1.00 -11.32 9.07
CA VAL A 130 1.88 -10.19 9.42
C VAL A 130 1.12 -8.90 9.74
N LEU A 131 -0.12 -8.76 9.25
CA LEU A 131 -0.97 -7.59 9.48
C LEU A 131 -1.68 -7.64 10.84
#